data_AF-A0A7C6S2L7-F1
#
_entry.id   AF-A0A7C6S2L7-F1
#
_cell.length_a   1.000
_cell.length_b   1.000
_cell.length_c   1.000
_cell.angle_alpha   90.00
_cell.angle_beta   90.00
_cell.angle_gamma   90.00
#
_symmetry.space_group_name_H-M   'P 1'
#
loop_
_entity.id
_entity.type
_entity.pdbx_description
1 polymer ?
#
loop_
_entity_poly.entity_id
_entity_poly.type
_entity_poly.pdbx_seq_one_letter_code
_entity_poly.pdbx_strand_id
1 'polypeptide(L)'
;DPRNWPRYRDEFNQDYKELIDTFEEKGAEVWICKMTPIFHQHPRFKSGTRDWFWQIQKEIERVAETSEVGLIDLHTPLYSRPDLFPDALHPTAEGATILANTVYTAISKEYAELQIAPIFSDNMVLQRNKPIAIWGKGTPNSEVTITFNNTTKSSIVLADGSWEVTFPAMPSGGIHSIIFDDGATSKTITNILIGEVWLCSGQSNMAFQLKDSHKALATIENADNNQIRLYDMKEIAATNNIEWDEAILRKTNQLKYYKPTSWVESTKESASIFSAVGYYFGAMLQKELGVPIGLINNAIGGSTTESWIDRHTIEHNPVLVDLLYNWSKNDFIDNWVRSRAALNIKQAKDPHQRHPYHPAYLYESAIAPINNFNIAGVIWYQGESNAHNVEHHEVLLPAMVESWRKAWGEQLPFYYTQLSSMKYGRETWGHFRDSQRRLLDKIPLSAMAVTSDVGAENDVHPSQKREVGERLARWALADTYNRDIVKSGPLFDNIKIVDNKIVVTFRHTKKLYTSDNKPVREVEIAGRDKIYRPANAIIIGNSLHVSSNKVAQPQYVRYGWNSFSEGNLVNEASLPASTFSNEN
;
A
#
# COMPACT_ATOMS: atom_id res chain seq x y z
N ASP A 1 -31.26 -9.58 12.37
CA ASP A 1 -31.38 -8.24 11.72
C ASP A 1 -30.71 -7.20 12.59
N PRO A 2 -29.63 -6.54 12.13
CA PRO A 2 -28.93 -5.53 12.93
C PRO A 2 -29.80 -4.36 13.40
N ARG A 3 -30.94 -4.08 12.75
CA ARG A 3 -31.86 -3.00 13.13
C ARG A 3 -32.51 -3.22 14.51
N ASN A 4 -32.56 -4.48 14.96
CA ASN A 4 -33.13 -4.86 16.24
C ASN A 4 -32.11 -4.72 17.39
N TRP A 5 -30.82 -4.60 17.08
CA TRP A 5 -29.75 -4.57 18.07
C TRP A 5 -29.96 -3.57 19.22
N PRO A 6 -30.37 -2.30 18.98
CA PRO A 6 -30.57 -1.36 20.08
C PRO A 6 -31.68 -1.74 21.06
N ARG A 7 -32.58 -2.66 20.69
CA ARG A 7 -33.73 -3.07 21.50
C ARG A 7 -33.53 -4.40 22.22
N TYR A 8 -32.63 -5.26 21.74
CA TYR A 8 -32.52 -6.65 22.19
C TYR A 8 -31.07 -7.13 22.44
N ARG A 9 -30.10 -6.21 22.46
CA ARG A 9 -28.69 -6.59 22.66
C ARG A 9 -28.40 -7.17 24.04
N ASP A 10 -29.20 -6.81 25.04
CA ASP A 10 -28.99 -7.22 26.42
C ASP A 10 -29.45 -8.68 26.62
N GLU A 11 -30.43 -9.13 25.83
CA GLU A 11 -30.98 -10.49 25.80
C GLU A 11 -30.28 -11.41 24.78
N PHE A 12 -29.57 -10.85 23.79
CA PHE A 12 -29.03 -11.60 22.64
C PHE A 12 -28.28 -12.88 23.02
N ASN A 13 -27.35 -12.80 23.98
CA ASN A 13 -26.54 -13.96 24.36
C ASN A 13 -27.37 -15.03 25.09
N GLN A 14 -28.32 -14.62 25.93
CA GLN A 14 -29.21 -15.54 26.64
C GLN A 14 -30.13 -16.26 25.66
N ASP A 15 -30.83 -15.51 24.82
CA ASP A 15 -31.79 -16.05 23.85
C ASP A 15 -31.10 -16.99 22.84
N TYR A 16 -29.89 -16.63 22.39
CA TYR A 16 -29.15 -17.44 21.44
C TYR A 16 -28.63 -18.73 22.10
N LYS A 17 -28.17 -18.67 23.35
CA LYS A 17 -27.78 -19.87 24.08
C LYS A 17 -28.97 -20.81 24.31
N GLU A 18 -30.12 -20.28 24.73
CA GLU A 18 -31.33 -21.09 24.92
C GLU A 18 -31.77 -21.80 23.62
N LEU A 19 -31.60 -21.13 22.48
CA LEU A 19 -31.82 -21.74 21.17
C LEU A 19 -30.85 -22.91 20.88
N ILE A 20 -29.56 -22.73 21.18
CA ILE A 20 -28.55 -23.79 21.03
C ILE A 20 -28.90 -24.99 21.91
N ASP A 21 -29.10 -24.74 23.21
CA ASP A 21 -29.41 -25.77 24.21
C ASP A 21 -30.66 -26.57 23.78
N THR A 22 -31.69 -25.92 23.23
CA THR A 22 -32.91 -26.57 22.70
C THR A 22 -32.62 -27.57 21.57
N PHE A 23 -31.67 -27.26 20.67
CA PHE A 23 -31.30 -28.18 19.59
C PHE A 23 -30.42 -29.33 20.09
N GLU A 24 -29.49 -29.04 21.00
CA GLU A 24 -28.62 -30.06 21.60
C GLU A 24 -29.42 -31.07 22.44
N GLU A 25 -30.46 -30.63 23.16
CA GLU A 25 -31.40 -31.51 23.85
C GLU A 25 -32.13 -32.50 22.91
N LYS A 26 -32.21 -32.19 21.61
CA LYS A 26 -32.74 -33.08 20.58
C LYS A 26 -31.66 -33.95 19.91
N GLY A 27 -30.43 -33.88 20.38
CA GLY A 27 -29.28 -34.63 19.86
C GLY A 27 -28.70 -34.07 18.56
N ALA A 28 -28.97 -32.79 18.24
CA ALA A 28 -28.36 -32.13 17.09
C ALA A 28 -26.94 -31.63 17.43
N GLU A 29 -26.01 -31.78 16.48
CA GLU A 29 -24.75 -31.03 16.50
C GLU A 29 -25.01 -29.63 15.93
N VAL A 30 -24.56 -28.60 16.64
CA VAL A 30 -24.89 -27.21 16.31
C VAL A 30 -23.65 -26.48 15.78
N TRP A 31 -23.85 -25.78 14.67
CA TRP A 31 -22.93 -24.75 14.18
C TRP A 31 -23.67 -23.43 14.11
N ILE A 32 -23.01 -22.36 14.50
CA ILE A 32 -23.50 -21.00 14.27
C ILE A 32 -22.65 -20.30 13.22
N CYS A 33 -23.24 -19.33 12.54
CA CYS A 33 -22.59 -18.65 11.44
C CYS A 33 -22.33 -17.19 11.81
N LYS A 34 -21.14 -16.69 11.47
CA LYS A 34 -20.96 -15.24 11.29
C LYS A 34 -21.92 -14.77 10.20
N MET A 35 -22.34 -13.51 10.28
CA MET A 35 -23.28 -12.96 9.32
C MET A 35 -22.60 -12.74 7.97
N THR A 36 -23.36 -12.90 6.88
CA THR A 36 -22.91 -12.45 5.56
C THR A 36 -22.67 -10.93 5.57
N PRO A 37 -21.74 -10.41 4.76
CA PRO A 37 -21.45 -8.98 4.75
C PRO A 37 -22.67 -8.10 4.47
N ILE A 38 -22.68 -6.90 5.06
CA ILE A 38 -23.58 -5.81 4.69
C ILE A 38 -22.71 -4.70 4.11
N PHE A 39 -23.10 -4.15 2.96
CA PHE A 39 -22.30 -3.14 2.27
C PHE A 39 -22.90 -1.73 2.35
N HIS A 40 -22.05 -0.76 2.00
CA HIS A 40 -22.34 0.67 2.10
C HIS A 40 -23.61 1.10 1.36
N GLN A 41 -24.03 0.44 0.28
CA GLN A 41 -25.27 0.81 -0.41
C GLN A 41 -26.54 0.55 0.41
N HIS A 42 -26.46 -0.16 1.55
CA HIS A 42 -27.58 -0.28 2.47
C HIS A 42 -27.99 1.10 3.01
N PRO A 43 -29.28 1.52 2.93
CA PRO A 43 -29.69 2.89 3.27
C PRO A 43 -29.39 3.34 4.71
N ARG A 44 -29.23 2.38 5.62
CA ARG A 44 -28.90 2.63 7.04
C ARG A 44 -27.46 2.29 7.42
N PHE A 45 -26.59 2.06 6.44
CA PHE A 45 -25.21 1.68 6.69
C PHE A 45 -24.52 2.66 7.64
N LYS A 46 -24.53 3.96 7.30
CA LYS A 46 -23.96 5.04 8.13
C LYS A 46 -24.77 5.37 9.38
N SER A 47 -26.06 5.06 9.43
CA SER A 47 -26.95 5.42 10.55
C SER A 47 -27.05 4.35 11.64
N GLY A 48 -26.14 3.37 11.63
CA GLY A 48 -25.95 2.40 12.72
C GLY A 48 -25.91 0.95 12.27
N THR A 49 -26.45 0.59 11.09
CA THR A 49 -26.47 -0.83 10.64
C THR A 49 -25.05 -1.41 10.55
N ARG A 50 -24.06 -0.65 10.06
CA ARG A 50 -22.65 -1.06 10.04
C ARG A 50 -22.14 -1.36 11.46
N ASP A 51 -22.35 -0.44 12.39
CA ASP A 51 -21.78 -0.56 13.73
C ASP A 51 -22.44 -1.70 14.53
N TRP A 52 -23.76 -1.86 14.42
CA TRP A 52 -24.48 -2.96 15.02
C TRP A 52 -24.13 -4.31 14.39
N PHE A 53 -23.88 -4.34 13.07
CA PHE A 53 -23.41 -5.54 12.40
C PHE A 53 -22.12 -6.09 13.06
N TRP A 54 -21.14 -5.21 13.30
CA TRP A 54 -19.88 -5.62 13.94
C TRP A 54 -20.04 -5.99 15.42
N GLN A 55 -20.93 -5.31 16.15
CA GLN A 55 -21.26 -5.70 17.53
C GLN A 55 -21.88 -7.11 17.58
N ILE A 56 -22.81 -7.41 16.68
CA ILE A 56 -23.46 -8.73 16.59
C ILE A 56 -22.43 -9.80 16.21
N GLN A 57 -21.56 -9.55 15.22
CA GLN A 57 -20.52 -10.51 14.84
C GLN A 57 -19.65 -10.92 16.04
N LYS A 58 -19.26 -9.94 16.87
CA LYS A 58 -18.48 -10.19 18.08
C LYS A 58 -19.24 -11.04 19.11
N GLU A 59 -20.53 -10.76 19.31
CA GLU A 59 -21.34 -11.56 20.23
C GLU A 59 -21.64 -12.96 19.67
N ILE A 60 -21.77 -13.14 18.35
CA ILE A 60 -21.82 -14.48 17.71
C ILE A 60 -20.55 -15.27 18.03
N GLU A 61 -19.37 -14.67 17.84
CA GLU A 61 -18.09 -15.32 18.17
C GLU A 61 -18.03 -15.73 19.65
N ARG A 62 -18.48 -14.85 20.56
CA ARG A 62 -18.56 -15.14 22.00
C ARG A 62 -19.54 -16.28 22.31
N VAL A 63 -20.71 -16.30 21.69
CA VAL A 63 -21.71 -17.37 21.90
C VAL A 63 -21.15 -18.70 21.40
N ALA A 64 -20.48 -18.75 20.25
CA ALA A 64 -19.82 -19.96 19.77
C ALA A 64 -18.80 -20.49 20.78
N GLU A 65 -17.92 -19.61 21.27
CA GLU A 65 -16.87 -19.95 22.23
C GLU A 65 -17.46 -20.45 23.56
N THR A 66 -18.41 -19.73 24.14
CA THR A 66 -18.96 -20.04 25.47
C THR A 66 -19.95 -21.20 25.50
N SER A 67 -20.57 -21.52 24.36
CA SER A 67 -21.41 -22.72 24.20
C SER A 67 -20.63 -23.91 23.64
N GLU A 68 -19.33 -23.77 23.36
CA GLU A 68 -18.47 -24.83 22.82
C GLU A 68 -18.99 -25.43 21.49
N VAL A 69 -19.66 -24.62 20.67
CA VAL A 69 -20.22 -25.02 19.36
C VAL A 69 -19.36 -24.57 18.19
N GLY A 70 -19.53 -25.18 17.02
CA GLY A 70 -18.80 -24.81 15.81
C GLY A 70 -19.18 -23.41 15.29
N LEU A 71 -18.20 -22.68 14.74
CA LEU A 71 -18.41 -21.38 14.11
C LEU A 71 -18.03 -21.42 12.62
N ILE A 72 -18.95 -21.01 11.74
CA ILE A 72 -18.73 -20.91 10.30
C ILE A 72 -18.62 -19.43 9.90
N ASP A 73 -17.48 -19.04 9.30
CA ASP A 73 -17.27 -17.67 8.83
C ASP A 73 -17.85 -17.43 7.44
N LEU A 74 -19.11 -16.97 7.39
CA LEU A 74 -19.76 -16.56 6.13
C LEU A 74 -19.43 -15.11 5.71
N HIS A 75 -18.65 -14.39 6.51
CA HIS A 75 -18.31 -13.00 6.26
C HIS A 75 -17.06 -12.89 5.37
N THR A 76 -15.94 -13.44 5.84
CA THR A 76 -14.61 -13.22 5.25
C THR A 76 -14.53 -13.62 3.77
N PRO A 77 -15.09 -14.75 3.31
CA PRO A 77 -15.04 -15.15 1.89
C PRO A 77 -15.74 -14.17 0.94
N LEU A 78 -16.62 -13.31 1.46
CA LEU A 78 -17.49 -12.44 0.67
C LEU A 78 -17.26 -10.95 0.94
N TYR A 79 -16.57 -10.59 2.02
CA TYR A 79 -16.42 -9.18 2.41
C TYR A 79 -15.67 -8.34 1.37
N SER A 80 -14.76 -8.96 0.62
CA SER A 80 -14.07 -8.31 -0.48
C SER A 80 -14.85 -8.32 -1.80
N ARG A 81 -16.10 -8.81 -1.83
CA ARG A 81 -16.92 -9.00 -3.05
C ARG A 81 -18.27 -8.28 -2.98
N PRO A 82 -18.30 -6.93 -2.82
CA PRO A 82 -19.55 -6.16 -2.84
C PRO A 82 -20.30 -6.28 -4.18
N ASP A 83 -19.60 -6.62 -5.27
CA ASP A 83 -20.19 -6.90 -6.58
C ASP A 83 -21.18 -8.08 -6.56
N LEU A 84 -21.02 -9.00 -5.60
CA LEU A 84 -21.92 -10.13 -5.42
C LEU A 84 -23.16 -9.79 -4.60
N PHE A 85 -23.37 -8.55 -4.17
CA PHE A 85 -24.49 -8.11 -3.33
C PHE A 85 -25.20 -6.90 -3.96
N PRO A 86 -26.02 -7.09 -5.01
CA PRO A 86 -26.60 -5.99 -5.78
C PRO A 86 -27.51 -5.05 -4.96
N ASP A 87 -28.07 -5.53 -3.86
CA ASP A 87 -28.87 -4.75 -2.90
C ASP A 87 -28.16 -4.52 -1.55
N ALA A 88 -26.85 -4.75 -1.50
CA ALA A 88 -25.98 -4.68 -0.33
C ALA A 88 -26.30 -5.66 0.82
N LEU A 89 -27.18 -6.65 0.61
CA LEU A 89 -27.55 -7.61 1.65
C LEU A 89 -27.65 -9.05 1.15
N HIS A 90 -28.26 -9.28 -0.02
CA HIS A 90 -28.48 -10.61 -0.56
C HIS A 90 -27.47 -10.94 -1.67
N PRO A 91 -26.85 -12.13 -1.62
CA PRO A 91 -25.86 -12.52 -2.61
C PRO A 91 -26.51 -12.88 -3.96
N THR A 92 -25.77 -12.70 -5.05
CA THR A 92 -26.07 -13.30 -6.36
C THR A 92 -25.92 -14.83 -6.32
N ALA A 93 -26.22 -15.52 -7.42
CA ALA A 93 -25.99 -16.97 -7.54
C ALA A 93 -24.51 -17.36 -7.29
N GLU A 94 -23.55 -16.55 -7.75
CA GLU A 94 -22.12 -16.77 -7.46
C GLU A 94 -21.82 -16.59 -5.96
N GLY A 95 -22.34 -15.53 -5.34
CA GLY A 95 -22.17 -15.32 -3.89
C GLY A 95 -22.83 -16.43 -3.06
N ALA A 96 -24.03 -16.88 -3.45
CA ALA A 96 -24.71 -18.00 -2.83
C ALA A 96 -23.94 -19.32 -2.99
N THR A 97 -23.24 -19.51 -4.11
CA THR A 97 -22.35 -20.65 -4.32
C THR A 97 -21.15 -20.60 -3.37
N ILE A 98 -20.54 -19.43 -3.17
CA ILE A 98 -19.46 -19.26 -2.19
C ILE A 98 -19.97 -19.55 -0.77
N LEU A 99 -21.16 -19.08 -0.40
CA LEU A 99 -21.78 -19.41 0.89
C LEU A 99 -22.02 -20.91 1.06
N ALA A 100 -22.66 -21.53 0.06
CA ALA A 100 -22.97 -22.95 0.09
C ALA A 100 -21.69 -23.79 0.19
N ASN A 101 -20.64 -23.43 -0.54
CA ASN A 101 -19.34 -24.08 -0.42
C ASN A 101 -18.73 -23.85 0.96
N THR A 102 -18.76 -22.64 1.50
CA THR A 102 -18.22 -22.34 2.85
C THR A 102 -18.89 -23.21 3.92
N VAL A 103 -20.23 -23.33 3.87
CA VAL A 103 -20.99 -24.18 4.80
C VAL A 103 -20.74 -25.67 4.55
N TYR A 104 -20.86 -26.11 3.28
CA TYR A 104 -20.63 -27.51 2.90
C TYR A 104 -19.30 -27.98 3.42
N THR A 105 -18.27 -27.20 3.14
CA THR A 105 -16.90 -27.53 3.43
C THR A 105 -16.57 -27.49 4.93
N ALA A 106 -17.18 -26.58 5.69
CA ALA A 106 -17.07 -26.56 7.15
C ALA A 106 -17.71 -27.79 7.82
N ILE A 107 -18.81 -28.32 7.24
CA ILE A 107 -19.56 -29.46 7.79
C ILE A 107 -19.01 -30.80 7.29
N SER A 108 -18.76 -30.93 5.98
CA SER A 108 -18.32 -32.17 5.35
C SER A 108 -16.87 -32.52 5.68
N LYS A 109 -16.06 -31.51 6.07
CA LYS A 109 -14.60 -31.62 6.25
C LYS A 109 -13.87 -32.10 4.99
N GLU A 110 -14.52 -32.04 3.83
CA GLU A 110 -13.93 -32.36 2.53
C GLU A 110 -13.34 -31.09 1.90
N TYR A 111 -12.03 -31.04 1.76
CA TYR A 111 -11.30 -29.97 1.09
C TYR A 111 -10.30 -30.54 0.07
N ALA A 112 -9.82 -29.64 -0.77
CA ALA A 112 -8.86 -29.91 -1.83
C ALA A 112 -7.42 -30.10 -1.32
N GLU A 113 -6.60 -30.69 -2.19
CA GLU A 113 -5.15 -30.86 -2.11
C GLU A 113 -4.41 -29.67 -1.46
N LEU A 114 -3.31 -29.96 -0.73
CA LEU A 114 -2.45 -28.97 -0.09
C LEU A 114 -2.13 -27.78 -1.01
N GLN A 115 -2.50 -26.58 -0.56
CA GLN A 115 -2.21 -25.32 -1.22
C GLN A 115 -1.26 -24.49 -0.36
N ILE A 116 -0.25 -23.92 -0.99
CA ILE A 116 0.71 -23.02 -0.33
C ILE A 116 0.44 -21.61 -0.83
N ALA A 117 0.60 -20.61 0.04
CA ALA A 117 0.41 -19.23 -0.37
C ALA A 117 1.31 -18.89 -1.59
N PRO A 118 0.80 -18.24 -2.66
CA PRO A 118 1.53 -18.06 -3.93
C PRO A 118 2.84 -17.27 -3.83
N ILE A 119 3.07 -16.54 -2.73
CA ILE A 119 4.33 -15.83 -2.49
C ILE A 119 5.49 -16.77 -2.17
N PHE A 120 5.23 -17.99 -1.68
CA PHE A 120 6.26 -19.00 -1.47
C PHE A 120 6.56 -19.75 -2.77
N SER A 121 7.74 -19.51 -3.32
CA SER A 121 8.25 -20.17 -4.54
C SER A 121 9.77 -20.24 -4.51
N ASP A 122 10.36 -20.95 -5.48
CA ASP A 122 11.82 -21.00 -5.64
C ASP A 122 12.42 -19.59 -5.79
N ASN A 123 13.70 -19.44 -5.43
CA ASN A 123 14.46 -18.19 -5.56
C ASN A 123 14.00 -17.03 -4.66
N MET A 124 13.19 -17.29 -3.64
CA MET A 124 12.66 -16.23 -2.76
C MET A 124 13.67 -15.73 -1.72
N VAL A 125 13.35 -14.58 -1.10
CA VAL A 125 14.01 -14.08 0.12
C VAL A 125 12.99 -14.05 1.25
N LEU A 126 13.35 -14.61 2.40
CA LEU A 126 12.61 -14.47 3.66
C LEU A 126 13.22 -13.36 4.52
N GLN A 127 12.38 -12.61 5.23
CA GLN A 127 12.83 -11.53 6.10
C GLN A 127 13.64 -12.07 7.28
N ARG A 128 14.87 -11.58 7.43
CA ARG A 128 15.77 -11.90 8.55
C ARG A 128 15.31 -11.26 9.85
N ASN A 129 15.78 -11.81 10.97
CA ASN A 129 15.59 -11.29 12.32
C ASN A 129 14.12 -11.13 12.75
N LYS A 130 13.19 -11.79 12.07
CA LYS A 130 11.79 -11.93 12.45
C LYS A 130 11.38 -13.42 12.39
N PRO A 131 10.43 -13.88 13.22
CA PRO A 131 9.85 -15.21 13.07
C PRO A 131 9.37 -15.43 11.63
N ILE A 132 9.46 -16.65 11.11
CA ILE A 132 9.11 -16.97 9.73
C ILE A 132 7.80 -17.74 9.74
N ALA A 133 6.70 -17.05 9.43
CA ALA A 133 5.39 -17.67 9.25
C ALA A 133 5.28 -18.25 7.83
N ILE A 134 4.81 -19.50 7.74
CA ILE A 134 4.56 -20.21 6.50
C ILE A 134 3.13 -20.72 6.57
N TRP A 135 2.31 -20.41 5.57
CA TRP A 135 0.87 -20.69 5.60
C TRP A 135 0.33 -21.14 4.24
N GLY A 136 -0.88 -21.67 4.28
CA GLY A 136 -1.60 -22.12 3.11
C GLY A 136 -3.02 -22.56 3.42
N LYS A 137 -3.56 -23.40 2.52
CA LYS A 137 -4.84 -24.06 2.67
C LYS A 137 -4.67 -25.58 2.54
N GLY A 138 -5.54 -26.36 3.16
CA GLY A 138 -5.49 -27.83 3.09
C GLY A 138 -6.77 -28.45 3.62
N THR A 139 -6.73 -29.76 3.88
CA THR A 139 -7.88 -30.52 4.38
C THR A 139 -8.05 -30.37 5.89
N PRO A 140 -9.18 -29.88 6.43
CA PRO A 140 -9.40 -29.69 7.86
C PRO A 140 -9.14 -30.95 8.66
N ASN A 141 -8.56 -30.77 9.83
CA ASN A 141 -8.10 -31.85 10.72
C ASN A 141 -7.01 -32.75 10.12
N SER A 142 -6.55 -32.52 8.88
CA SER A 142 -5.31 -33.11 8.41
C SER A 142 -4.12 -32.42 9.06
N GLU A 143 -3.01 -33.12 9.12
CA GLU A 143 -1.73 -32.56 9.56
C GLU A 143 -0.94 -32.11 8.32
N VAL A 144 -0.35 -30.92 8.39
CA VAL A 144 0.62 -30.44 7.42
C VAL A 144 1.96 -30.33 8.13
N THR A 145 2.97 -30.97 7.55
CA THR A 145 4.35 -30.98 8.03
C THR A 145 5.21 -30.09 7.14
N ILE A 146 5.90 -29.13 7.76
CA ILE A 146 6.83 -28.22 7.11
C ILE A 146 8.24 -28.53 7.60
N THR A 147 9.14 -28.86 6.68
CA THR A 147 10.57 -29.00 6.98
C THR A 147 11.32 -27.82 6.39
N PHE A 148 11.94 -27.03 7.26
CA PHE A 148 12.72 -25.84 6.91
C PHE A 148 14.02 -25.81 7.72
N ASN A 149 15.15 -25.66 7.04
CA ASN A 149 16.47 -25.61 7.67
C ASN A 149 16.74 -26.79 8.64
N ASN A 150 16.49 -28.02 8.17
CA ASN A 150 16.59 -29.27 8.96
C ASN A 150 15.71 -29.32 10.22
N THR A 151 14.79 -28.37 10.38
CA THR A 151 13.80 -28.35 11.45
C THR A 151 12.45 -28.70 10.87
N THR A 152 11.78 -29.68 11.47
CA THR A 152 10.43 -30.08 11.07
C THR A 152 9.44 -29.60 12.11
N LYS A 153 8.35 -29.00 11.65
CA LYS A 153 7.21 -28.59 12.46
C LYS A 153 5.92 -28.98 11.75
N SER A 154 4.88 -29.23 12.52
CA SER A 154 3.57 -29.58 11.99
C SER A 154 2.50 -28.61 12.48
N SER A 155 1.44 -28.45 11.69
CA SER A 155 0.21 -27.77 12.08
C SER A 155 -0.98 -28.63 11.69
N ILE A 156 -2.01 -28.60 12.53
CA ILE A 156 -3.33 -29.09 12.12
C ILE A 156 -3.99 -28.02 11.27
N VAL A 157 -4.61 -28.44 10.17
CA VAL A 157 -5.43 -27.56 9.34
C VAL A 157 -6.73 -27.24 10.08
N LEU A 158 -7.00 -25.95 10.26
CA LEU A 158 -8.19 -25.44 10.93
C LEU A 158 -9.47 -25.74 10.13
N ALA A 159 -10.62 -25.55 10.78
CA ALA A 159 -11.94 -25.80 10.18
C ALA A 159 -12.21 -24.95 8.92
N ASP A 160 -11.60 -23.78 8.79
CA ASP A 160 -11.69 -22.90 7.62
C ASP A 160 -10.68 -23.28 6.49
N GLY A 161 -9.99 -24.41 6.67
CA GLY A 161 -8.98 -24.93 5.78
C GLY A 161 -7.63 -24.24 5.88
N SER A 162 -7.44 -23.22 6.75
CA SER A 162 -6.14 -22.57 6.93
C SER A 162 -5.19 -23.40 7.79
N TRP A 163 -3.90 -23.27 7.52
CA TRP A 163 -2.83 -23.77 8.37
C TRP A 163 -1.69 -22.77 8.36
N GLU A 164 -0.95 -22.72 9.46
CA GLU A 164 0.24 -21.89 9.60
C GLU A 164 1.27 -22.59 10.49
N VAL A 165 2.53 -22.53 10.09
CA VAL A 165 3.67 -22.93 10.90
C VAL A 165 4.64 -21.77 11.02
N THR A 166 5.01 -21.43 12.26
CA THR A 166 6.00 -20.38 12.52
C THR A 166 7.35 -20.99 12.92
N PHE A 167 8.43 -20.58 12.25
CA PHE A 167 9.82 -20.90 12.57
C PHE A 167 10.51 -19.75 13.32
N PRO A 168 11.55 -20.02 14.13
CA PRO A 168 12.33 -18.98 14.79
C PRO A 168 12.99 -18.01 13.80
N ALA A 169 13.31 -16.81 14.28
CA ALA A 169 14.04 -15.82 13.51
C ALA A 169 15.44 -16.32 13.12
N MET A 170 15.89 -15.96 11.92
CA MET A 170 17.19 -16.35 11.37
C MET A 170 18.01 -15.11 10.97
N PRO A 171 19.35 -15.13 11.13
CA PRO A 171 20.23 -14.11 10.57
C PRO A 171 20.30 -14.23 9.04
N SER A 172 20.80 -13.19 8.37
CA SER A 172 20.97 -13.20 6.91
C SER A 172 21.97 -14.25 6.41
N GLY A 173 21.71 -14.76 5.20
CA GLY A 173 22.59 -15.68 4.49
C GLY A 173 21.88 -16.99 4.14
N GLY A 174 22.71 -18.00 3.83
CA GLY A 174 22.27 -19.37 3.56
C GLY A 174 21.58 -19.55 2.22
N ILE A 175 21.61 -20.79 1.73
CA ILE A 175 20.67 -21.29 0.72
C ILE A 175 19.88 -22.39 1.41
N HIS A 176 18.56 -22.21 1.48
CA HIS A 176 17.65 -23.13 2.14
C HIS A 176 16.66 -23.73 1.15
N SER A 177 15.99 -24.79 1.61
CA SER A 177 14.79 -25.35 1.00
C SER A 177 13.69 -25.47 2.06
N ILE A 178 12.44 -25.44 1.61
CA ILE A 178 11.26 -25.77 2.42
C ILE A 178 10.57 -26.94 1.74
N ILE A 179 10.25 -27.96 2.52
CA ILE A 179 9.44 -29.10 2.11
C ILE A 179 8.08 -28.95 2.80
N PHE A 180 7.01 -29.02 2.01
CA PHE A 180 5.63 -29.02 2.44
C PHE A 180 5.06 -30.41 2.19
N ASP A 181 4.48 -31.03 3.21
CA ASP A 181 4.00 -32.41 3.15
C ASP A 181 2.69 -32.55 3.94
N ASP A 182 1.64 -33.10 3.34
CA ASP A 182 0.36 -33.41 4.01
C ASP A 182 0.11 -34.93 4.14
N GLY A 183 1.15 -35.74 3.93
CA GLY A 183 1.10 -37.20 3.91
C GLY A 183 0.58 -37.81 2.60
N ALA A 184 -0.14 -37.03 1.78
CA ALA A 184 -0.64 -37.45 0.47
C ALA A 184 0.19 -36.87 -0.68
N THR A 185 0.64 -35.63 -0.51
CA THR A 185 1.39 -34.83 -1.46
C THR A 185 2.59 -34.19 -0.77
N SER A 186 3.67 -34.03 -1.53
CA SER A 186 4.88 -33.37 -1.05
C SER A 186 5.39 -32.40 -2.11
N LYS A 187 5.71 -31.17 -1.70
CA LYS A 187 6.24 -30.12 -2.57
C LYS A 187 7.47 -29.50 -1.92
N THR A 188 8.54 -29.37 -2.70
CA THR A 188 9.77 -28.70 -2.26
C THR A 188 9.95 -27.40 -3.01
N ILE A 189 10.30 -26.33 -2.30
CA ILE A 189 10.83 -25.09 -2.87
C ILE A 189 12.28 -24.90 -2.42
N THR A 190 13.10 -24.33 -3.29
CA THR A 190 14.57 -24.30 -3.19
C THR A 190 15.13 -22.91 -3.48
N ASN A 191 16.43 -22.73 -3.28
CA ASN A 191 17.12 -21.45 -3.49
C ASN A 191 16.54 -20.30 -2.64
N ILE A 192 16.23 -20.59 -1.36
CA ILE A 192 15.66 -19.62 -0.43
C ILE A 192 16.80 -18.92 0.31
N LEU A 193 16.83 -17.60 0.26
CA LEU A 193 17.79 -16.77 1.01
C LEU A 193 17.12 -16.15 2.23
N ILE A 194 17.89 -15.90 3.30
CA ILE A 194 17.46 -15.04 4.41
C ILE A 194 18.07 -13.65 4.26
N GLY A 195 17.25 -12.60 4.23
CA GLY A 195 17.67 -11.25 3.87
C GLY A 195 16.69 -10.16 4.27
N GLU A 196 16.71 -9.04 3.56
CA GLU A 196 15.74 -7.95 3.74
C GLU A 196 14.70 -7.99 2.63
N VAL A 197 13.42 -7.87 2.96
CA VAL A 197 12.34 -7.85 1.99
C VAL A 197 11.64 -6.50 2.01
N TRP A 198 11.51 -5.84 0.86
CA TRP A 198 10.83 -4.55 0.74
C TRP A 198 9.68 -4.61 -0.27
N LEU A 199 8.58 -3.95 0.08
CA LEU A 199 7.42 -3.79 -0.79
C LEU A 199 7.52 -2.46 -1.55
N CYS A 200 7.51 -2.55 -2.88
CA CYS A 200 7.50 -1.45 -3.83
C CYS A 200 6.08 -1.28 -4.37
N SER A 201 5.40 -0.19 -3.95
CA SER A 201 3.99 0.01 -4.26
C SER A 201 3.66 1.45 -4.66
N GLY A 202 2.43 1.66 -5.12
CA GLY A 202 1.92 2.93 -5.62
C GLY A 202 1.40 2.82 -7.05
N GLN A 203 1.74 3.80 -7.88
CA GLN A 203 1.21 3.90 -9.25
C GLN A 203 2.30 3.86 -10.33
N SER A 204 2.02 4.45 -11.50
CA SER A 204 2.83 4.34 -12.72
C SER A 204 4.29 4.72 -12.53
N ASN A 205 4.61 5.70 -11.69
CA ASN A 205 5.99 6.08 -11.42
C ASN A 205 6.77 5.06 -10.58
N MET A 206 6.09 4.26 -9.74
CA MET A 206 6.67 3.05 -9.13
C MET A 206 6.73 1.91 -10.15
N ALA A 207 5.68 1.70 -10.94
CA ALA A 207 5.61 0.62 -11.94
C ALA A 207 6.55 0.82 -13.15
N PHE A 208 7.12 2.02 -13.30
CA PHE A 208 7.98 2.41 -14.40
C PHE A 208 9.17 1.46 -14.53
N GLN A 209 9.37 0.85 -15.70
CA GLN A 209 10.33 -0.24 -15.87
C GLN A 209 11.76 0.25 -15.96
N LEU A 210 12.72 -0.55 -15.47
CA LEU A 210 14.14 -0.18 -15.49
C LEU A 210 14.64 0.13 -16.89
N LYS A 211 14.26 -0.65 -17.91
CA LYS A 211 14.66 -0.46 -19.32
C LYS A 211 14.25 0.88 -19.90
N ASP A 212 13.16 1.47 -19.39
CA ASP A 212 12.62 2.74 -19.86
C ASP A 212 13.28 3.94 -19.13
N SER A 213 14.11 3.66 -18.10
CA SER A 213 14.74 4.70 -17.29
C SER A 213 15.90 5.37 -18.01
N HIS A 214 16.18 6.62 -17.63
CA HIS A 214 17.32 7.36 -18.16
C HIS A 214 18.63 6.62 -17.84
N LYS A 215 19.46 6.41 -18.88
CA LYS A 215 20.74 5.66 -18.80
C LYS A 215 20.60 4.21 -18.30
N ALA A 216 19.45 3.57 -18.53
CA ALA A 216 19.17 2.19 -18.10
C ALA A 216 20.20 1.15 -18.55
N LEU A 217 20.76 1.29 -19.77
CA LEU A 217 21.66 0.28 -20.35
C LEU A 217 22.83 -0.07 -19.44
N ALA A 218 23.50 0.94 -18.86
CA ALA A 218 24.63 0.70 -17.97
C ALA A 218 24.24 -0.07 -16.70
N THR A 219 23.04 0.18 -16.18
CA THR A 219 22.50 -0.54 -15.01
C THR A 219 22.15 -1.98 -15.40
N ILE A 220 21.43 -2.16 -16.51
CA ILE A 220 20.97 -3.48 -16.99
C ILE A 220 22.16 -4.40 -17.29
N GLU A 221 23.22 -3.88 -17.92
CA GLU A 221 24.42 -4.68 -18.22
C GLU A 221 25.12 -5.20 -16.95
N ASN A 222 24.90 -4.56 -15.80
CA ASN A 222 25.45 -4.95 -14.51
C ASN A 222 24.37 -5.47 -13.54
N ALA A 223 23.19 -5.85 -14.05
CA ALA A 223 22.06 -6.22 -13.21
C ALA A 223 22.08 -7.66 -12.70
N ASP A 224 22.93 -8.51 -13.28
CA ASP A 224 23.10 -9.90 -12.85
C ASP A 224 23.63 -9.94 -11.41
N ASN A 225 22.76 -10.29 -10.46
CA ASN A 225 23.08 -10.30 -9.04
C ASN A 225 22.23 -11.34 -8.30
N ASN A 226 22.85 -12.46 -7.93
CA ASN A 226 22.15 -13.54 -7.23
C ASN A 226 21.82 -13.22 -5.76
N GLN A 227 22.15 -12.03 -5.25
CA GLN A 227 21.73 -11.55 -3.94
C GLN A 227 20.50 -10.63 -4.03
N ILE A 228 19.96 -10.39 -5.23
CA ILE A 228 18.72 -9.64 -5.42
C ILE A 228 17.68 -10.59 -6.02
N ARG A 229 16.49 -10.64 -5.40
CA ARG A 229 15.35 -11.42 -5.87
C ARG A 229 14.15 -10.52 -6.11
N LEU A 230 13.44 -10.76 -7.19
CA LEU A 230 12.35 -9.93 -7.67
C LEU A 230 11.05 -10.74 -7.68
N TYR A 231 10.00 -10.21 -7.06
CA TYR A 231 8.63 -10.73 -7.15
C TYR A 231 7.75 -9.65 -7.79
N ASP A 232 7.49 -9.79 -9.08
CA ASP A 232 6.83 -8.75 -9.88
C ASP A 232 5.38 -9.13 -10.15
N MET A 233 4.46 -8.51 -9.41
CA MET A 233 3.02 -8.70 -9.56
C MET A 233 2.52 -7.84 -10.73
N LYS A 234 2.53 -8.43 -11.93
CA LYS A 234 2.04 -7.76 -13.15
C LYS A 234 0.53 -7.85 -13.29
N GLU A 235 -0.10 -6.79 -13.75
CA GLU A 235 -1.51 -6.74 -14.08
C GLU A 235 -1.85 -7.60 -15.32
N ILE A 236 -3.08 -8.13 -15.36
CA ILE A 236 -3.62 -8.83 -16.53
C ILE A 236 -3.89 -7.87 -17.69
N ALA A 237 -4.14 -6.58 -17.40
CA ALA A 237 -4.43 -5.54 -18.37
C ALA A 237 -4.07 -4.16 -17.82
N ALA A 238 -3.32 -3.36 -18.58
CA ALA A 238 -3.01 -1.99 -18.18
C ALA A 238 -4.27 -1.11 -18.12
N THR A 239 -4.27 -0.14 -17.20
CA THR A 239 -5.32 0.88 -17.03
C THR A 239 -5.15 2.06 -18.00
N ASN A 240 -4.91 1.76 -19.29
CA ASN A 240 -4.65 2.73 -20.34
C ASN A 240 -5.93 3.07 -21.15
N ASN A 241 -5.81 3.78 -22.28
CA ASN A 241 -6.95 4.25 -23.08
C ASN A 241 -7.55 3.19 -24.01
N ILE A 242 -7.85 2.01 -23.46
CA ILE A 242 -8.37 0.84 -24.19
C ILE A 242 -9.56 0.25 -23.44
N GLU A 243 -10.57 -0.22 -24.18
CA GLU A 243 -11.68 -0.99 -23.63
C GLU A 243 -11.22 -2.43 -23.32
N TRP A 244 -11.58 -2.97 -22.16
CA TRP A 244 -11.23 -4.33 -21.79
C TRP A 244 -12.22 -5.35 -22.35
N ASP A 245 -11.70 -6.51 -22.71
CA ASP A 245 -12.51 -7.65 -23.14
C ASP A 245 -13.22 -8.35 -21.96
N GLU A 246 -14.16 -9.23 -22.30
CA GLU A 246 -14.96 -9.99 -21.33
C GLU A 246 -14.10 -10.84 -20.37
N ALA A 247 -12.95 -11.35 -20.82
CA ALA A 247 -12.08 -12.19 -20.00
C ALA A 247 -11.38 -11.37 -18.91
N ILE A 248 -10.90 -10.17 -19.24
CA ILE A 248 -10.31 -9.21 -18.29
C ILE A 248 -11.36 -8.73 -17.30
N LEU A 249 -12.55 -8.36 -17.77
CA LEU A 249 -13.64 -7.88 -16.93
C LEU A 249 -14.06 -8.93 -15.89
N ARG A 250 -14.25 -10.18 -16.31
CA ARG A 250 -14.56 -11.30 -15.43
C ARG A 250 -13.48 -11.55 -14.39
N LYS A 251 -12.20 -11.59 -14.80
CA LYS A 251 -11.08 -11.78 -13.86
C LYS A 251 -10.98 -10.64 -12.86
N THR A 252 -11.24 -9.42 -13.29
CA THR A 252 -11.25 -8.23 -12.43
C THR A 252 -12.35 -8.34 -11.37
N ASN A 253 -13.57 -8.76 -11.71
CA ASN A 253 -14.62 -8.99 -10.70
C ASN A 253 -14.20 -10.03 -9.65
N GLN A 254 -13.52 -11.09 -10.08
CA GLN A 254 -13.03 -12.19 -9.23
C GLN A 254 -11.77 -11.86 -8.41
N LEU A 255 -11.34 -10.58 -8.35
CA LEU A 255 -10.09 -10.13 -7.71
C LEU A 255 -8.81 -10.76 -8.30
N LYS A 256 -8.88 -11.30 -9.52
CA LYS A 256 -7.75 -11.94 -10.24
C LYS A 256 -7.09 -10.97 -11.22
N TYR A 257 -6.90 -9.73 -10.80
CA TYR A 257 -6.32 -8.67 -11.65
C TYR A 257 -4.80 -8.80 -11.82
N TYR A 258 -4.11 -9.47 -10.89
CA TYR A 258 -2.70 -9.79 -11.02
C TYR A 258 -2.50 -11.15 -11.69
N LYS A 259 -1.52 -11.23 -12.59
CA LYS A 259 -1.06 -12.48 -13.19
C LYS A 259 -0.39 -13.34 -12.11
N PRO A 260 -0.49 -14.68 -12.19
CA PRO A 260 0.37 -15.55 -11.41
C PRO A 260 1.84 -15.18 -11.61
N THR A 261 2.61 -15.12 -10.51
CA THR A 261 4.02 -14.72 -10.51
C THR A 261 4.78 -15.52 -9.47
N SER A 262 6.11 -15.55 -9.60
CA SER A 262 7.03 -16.25 -8.70
C SER A 262 8.29 -15.41 -8.50
N TRP A 263 9.07 -15.72 -7.47
CA TRP A 263 10.37 -15.08 -7.27
C TRP A 263 11.35 -15.48 -8.37
N VAL A 264 12.13 -14.51 -8.84
CA VAL A 264 13.21 -14.72 -9.81
C VAL A 264 14.49 -14.04 -9.34
N GLU A 265 15.63 -14.57 -9.75
CA GLU A 265 16.91 -13.89 -9.56
C GLU A 265 16.96 -12.60 -10.38
N SER A 266 17.69 -11.58 -9.90
CA SER A 266 18.02 -10.42 -10.71
C SER A 266 19.00 -10.81 -11.83
N THR A 267 18.53 -10.75 -13.06
CA THR A 267 19.30 -10.86 -14.30
C THR A 267 19.07 -9.62 -15.14
N LYS A 268 19.82 -9.45 -16.24
CA LYS A 268 19.55 -8.40 -17.24
C LYS A 268 18.08 -8.40 -17.67
N GLU A 269 17.51 -9.57 -17.95
CA GLU A 269 16.13 -9.72 -18.41
C GLU A 269 15.13 -9.38 -17.31
N SER A 270 15.23 -10.01 -16.13
CA SER A 270 14.25 -9.81 -15.06
C SER A 270 14.30 -8.40 -14.48
N ALA A 271 15.50 -7.84 -14.29
CA ALA A 271 15.67 -6.46 -13.83
C ALA A 271 15.14 -5.45 -14.85
N SER A 272 15.32 -5.69 -16.16
CA SER A 272 14.91 -4.73 -17.21
C SER A 272 13.42 -4.38 -17.19
N ILE A 273 12.56 -5.33 -16.82
CA ILE A 273 11.09 -5.17 -16.79
C ILE A 273 10.53 -4.91 -15.38
N PHE A 274 11.39 -4.95 -14.35
CA PHE A 274 11.03 -4.63 -12.98
C PHE A 274 10.95 -3.12 -12.75
N SER A 275 10.35 -2.71 -11.63
CA SER A 275 10.32 -1.31 -11.19
C SER A 275 11.73 -0.70 -11.15
N ALA A 276 11.95 0.38 -11.88
CA ALA A 276 13.21 1.11 -11.88
C ALA A 276 13.52 1.67 -10.48
N VAL A 277 12.53 2.31 -9.84
CA VAL A 277 12.67 2.89 -8.49
C VAL A 277 12.97 1.79 -7.48
N GLY A 278 12.20 0.70 -7.49
CA GLY A 278 12.42 -0.46 -6.62
C GLY A 278 13.78 -1.12 -6.85
N TYR A 279 14.20 -1.27 -8.11
CA TYR A 279 15.49 -1.86 -8.44
C TYR A 279 16.65 -1.02 -7.92
N TYR A 280 16.69 0.29 -8.22
CA TYR A 280 17.77 1.17 -7.74
C TYR A 280 17.80 1.26 -6.21
N PHE A 281 16.63 1.24 -5.57
CA PHE A 281 16.50 1.16 -4.11
C PHE A 281 17.16 -0.12 -3.57
N GLY A 282 16.76 -1.30 -4.06
CA GLY A 282 17.27 -2.58 -3.58
C GLY A 282 18.74 -2.82 -3.95
N ALA A 283 19.20 -2.37 -5.11
CA ALA A 283 20.60 -2.45 -5.52
C ALA A 283 21.51 -1.64 -4.59
N MET A 284 21.08 -0.43 -4.19
CA MET A 284 21.82 0.36 -3.20
C MET A 284 21.81 -0.32 -1.83
N LEU A 285 20.68 -0.85 -1.36
CA LEU A 285 20.64 -1.60 -0.10
C LEU A 285 21.54 -2.83 -0.12
N GLN A 286 21.48 -3.64 -1.18
CA GLN A 286 22.29 -4.85 -1.31
C GLN A 286 23.78 -4.52 -1.23
N LYS A 287 24.21 -3.48 -1.95
CA LYS A 287 25.60 -3.01 -1.95
C LYS A 287 26.06 -2.55 -0.56
N GLU A 288 25.24 -1.76 0.15
CA GLU A 288 25.63 -1.12 1.42
C GLU A 288 25.44 -2.03 2.64
N LEU A 289 24.55 -3.03 2.56
CA LEU A 289 24.28 -3.97 3.64
C LEU A 289 25.03 -5.30 3.48
N GLY A 290 25.36 -5.71 2.24
CA GLY A 290 26.03 -6.98 1.97
C GLY A 290 25.18 -8.21 2.27
N VAL A 291 23.85 -8.10 2.19
CA VAL A 291 22.90 -9.18 2.47
C VAL A 291 21.93 -9.39 1.30
N PRO A 292 21.27 -10.56 1.20
CA PRO A 292 20.21 -10.76 0.22
C PRO A 292 19.09 -9.73 0.34
N ILE A 293 18.59 -9.22 -0.80
CA ILE A 293 17.47 -8.29 -0.89
C ILE A 293 16.36 -8.91 -1.74
N GLY A 294 15.16 -9.01 -1.17
CA GLY A 294 13.93 -9.34 -1.88
C GLY A 294 13.12 -8.07 -2.16
N LEU A 295 12.66 -7.89 -3.38
CA LEU A 295 11.80 -6.79 -3.78
C LEU A 295 10.47 -7.31 -4.32
N ILE A 296 9.37 -6.93 -3.68
CA ILE A 296 8.02 -7.21 -4.15
C ILE A 296 7.50 -5.95 -4.84
N ASN A 297 7.09 -6.03 -6.10
CA ASN A 297 6.46 -4.90 -6.81
C ASN A 297 5.00 -5.24 -7.11
N ASN A 298 4.08 -4.35 -6.74
CA ASN A 298 2.66 -4.49 -7.06
C ASN A 298 2.01 -3.22 -7.63
N ALA A 299 2.79 -2.19 -7.95
CA ALA A 299 2.28 -0.89 -8.35
C ALA A 299 1.42 -0.92 -9.62
N ILE A 300 0.31 -0.16 -9.62
CA ILE A 300 -0.67 -0.10 -10.73
C ILE A 300 -0.82 1.32 -11.25
N GLY A 301 -0.54 1.51 -12.54
CA GLY A 301 -0.65 2.80 -13.22
C GLY A 301 -1.97 3.52 -12.96
N GLY A 302 -1.90 4.82 -12.65
CA GLY A 302 -3.06 5.68 -12.41
C GLY A 302 -3.94 5.35 -11.20
N SER A 303 -3.59 4.35 -10.39
CA SER A 303 -4.33 4.02 -9.17
C SER A 303 -4.35 5.17 -8.16
N THR A 304 -5.45 5.28 -7.44
CA THR A 304 -5.67 6.28 -6.40
C THR A 304 -5.40 5.70 -5.01
N THR A 305 -5.03 6.53 -4.03
CA THR A 305 -4.69 6.07 -2.68
C THR A 305 -5.80 5.21 -2.05
N GLU A 306 -7.07 5.57 -2.23
CA GLU A 306 -8.22 4.86 -1.66
C GLU A 306 -8.42 3.44 -2.21
N SER A 307 -7.89 3.12 -3.39
CA SER A 307 -7.91 1.74 -3.91
C SER A 307 -7.01 0.79 -3.09
N TRP A 308 -6.06 1.36 -2.34
CA TRP A 308 -5.05 0.65 -1.54
C TRP A 308 -5.37 0.61 -0.05
N ILE A 309 -6.47 1.19 0.41
CA ILE A 309 -6.90 1.16 1.82
C ILE A 309 -7.83 -0.04 2.02
N ASP A 310 -7.67 -0.79 3.12
CA ASP A 310 -8.61 -1.84 3.44
C ASP A 310 -10.04 -1.31 3.59
N ARG A 311 -11.01 -2.15 3.20
CA ARG A 311 -12.42 -1.81 3.19
C ARG A 311 -12.92 -1.39 4.57
N HIS A 312 -12.53 -2.09 5.63
CA HIS A 312 -12.99 -1.80 6.97
C HIS A 312 -12.54 -0.40 7.42
N THR A 313 -11.29 -0.01 7.13
CA THR A 313 -10.78 1.34 7.43
C THR A 313 -11.55 2.43 6.70
N ILE A 314 -11.87 2.24 5.41
CA ILE A 314 -12.70 3.20 4.66
C ILE A 314 -14.10 3.27 5.26
N GLU A 315 -14.73 2.12 5.52
CA GLU A 315 -16.09 2.02 6.04
C GLU A 315 -16.25 2.70 7.40
N HIS A 316 -15.23 2.68 8.26
CA HIS A 316 -15.27 3.26 9.60
C HIS A 316 -14.66 4.66 9.71
N ASN A 317 -14.13 5.21 8.62
CA ASN A 317 -13.64 6.58 8.61
C ASN A 317 -14.75 7.54 8.15
N PRO A 318 -15.16 8.52 8.99
CA PRO A 318 -16.29 9.40 8.67
C PRO A 318 -16.05 10.33 7.47
N VAL A 319 -14.79 10.57 7.10
CA VAL A 319 -14.41 11.36 5.92
C VAL A 319 -14.30 10.49 4.66
N LEU A 320 -13.83 9.24 4.80
CA LEU A 320 -13.55 8.37 3.64
C LEU A 320 -14.73 7.49 3.25
N VAL A 321 -15.67 7.19 4.15
CA VAL A 321 -16.80 6.28 3.87
C VAL A 321 -17.61 6.70 2.63
N ASP A 322 -17.66 8.01 2.35
CA ASP A 322 -18.40 8.55 1.21
C ASP A 322 -17.73 8.25 -0.14
N LEU A 323 -16.44 7.85 -0.19
CA LEU A 323 -15.77 7.37 -1.40
C LEU A 323 -16.40 6.09 -1.97
N LEU A 324 -16.99 5.27 -1.11
CA LEU A 324 -17.61 4.01 -1.52
C LEU A 324 -18.88 4.27 -2.35
N TYR A 325 -19.59 5.36 -2.07
CA TYR A 325 -20.86 5.66 -2.73
C TYR A 325 -20.67 6.26 -4.11
N ASN A 326 -21.37 5.69 -5.10
CA ASN A 326 -21.42 6.19 -6.47
C ASN A 326 -20.04 6.53 -7.04
N TRP A 327 -19.02 5.71 -6.77
CA TRP A 327 -17.62 6.03 -7.06
C TRP A 327 -17.37 6.49 -8.51
N SER A 328 -18.11 5.95 -9.49
CA SER A 328 -18.04 6.35 -10.91
C SER A 328 -18.49 7.79 -11.19
N LYS A 329 -19.22 8.41 -10.25
CA LYS A 329 -19.72 9.79 -10.29
C LYS A 329 -19.25 10.63 -9.10
N ASN A 330 -18.43 10.08 -8.22
CA ASN A 330 -17.99 10.71 -6.98
C ASN A 330 -16.90 11.75 -7.26
N ASP A 331 -17.09 12.98 -6.78
CA ASP A 331 -16.20 14.12 -7.02
C ASP A 331 -14.96 14.14 -6.11
N PHE A 332 -14.89 13.27 -5.09
CA PHE A 332 -13.63 12.97 -4.39
C PHE A 332 -12.64 12.21 -5.27
N ILE A 333 -13.10 11.60 -6.37
CA ILE A 333 -12.27 10.86 -7.31
C ILE A 333 -12.11 11.67 -8.59
N ASP A 334 -10.85 11.85 -9.00
CA ASP A 334 -10.49 12.68 -10.15
C ASP A 334 -11.26 12.28 -11.41
N ASN A 335 -11.70 13.27 -12.19
CA ASN A 335 -12.46 13.02 -13.39
C ASN A 335 -11.70 12.16 -14.43
N TRP A 336 -10.38 12.31 -14.53
CA TRP A 336 -9.54 11.46 -15.38
C TRP A 336 -9.60 10.00 -14.92
N VAL A 337 -9.51 9.74 -13.62
CA VAL A 337 -9.58 8.39 -13.02
C VAL A 337 -10.93 7.75 -13.34
N ARG A 338 -12.03 8.47 -13.09
CA ARG A 338 -13.38 7.96 -13.37
C ARG A 338 -13.63 7.73 -14.85
N SER A 339 -13.17 8.66 -15.70
CA SER A 339 -13.30 8.54 -17.16
C SER A 339 -12.46 7.39 -17.71
N ARG A 340 -11.25 7.17 -17.16
CA ARG A 340 -10.38 6.05 -17.51
C ARG A 340 -11.04 4.72 -17.18
N ALA A 341 -11.52 4.57 -15.95
CA ALA A 341 -12.23 3.38 -15.51
C ALA A 341 -13.47 3.11 -16.37
N ALA A 342 -14.29 4.14 -16.63
CA ALA A 342 -15.49 4.03 -17.46
C ALA A 342 -15.19 3.54 -18.89
N LEU A 343 -14.08 3.99 -19.49
CA LEU A 343 -13.63 3.48 -20.77
C LEU A 343 -13.16 2.03 -20.67
N ASN A 344 -12.33 1.70 -19.68
CA ASN A 344 -11.81 0.34 -19.49
C ASN A 344 -12.96 -0.67 -19.34
N ILE A 345 -14.03 -0.30 -18.64
CA ILE A 345 -15.19 -1.18 -18.40
C ILE A 345 -16.33 -1.00 -19.39
N LYS A 346 -16.15 -0.27 -20.49
CA LYS A 346 -17.25 0.08 -21.41
C LYS A 346 -18.00 -1.13 -22.00
N GLN A 347 -17.33 -2.28 -22.13
CA GLN A 347 -17.92 -3.53 -22.63
C GLN A 347 -18.61 -4.36 -21.53
N ALA A 348 -18.59 -3.90 -20.28
CA ALA A 348 -19.19 -4.62 -19.16
C ALA A 348 -20.72 -4.68 -19.28
N LYS A 349 -21.24 -5.88 -19.06
CA LYS A 349 -22.69 -6.14 -18.98
C LYS A 349 -23.19 -6.12 -17.53
N ASP A 350 -22.28 -6.32 -16.58
CA ASP A 350 -22.56 -6.30 -15.16
C ASP A 350 -22.61 -4.85 -14.64
N PRO A 351 -23.73 -4.38 -14.08
CA PRO A 351 -23.82 -3.03 -13.51
C PRO A 351 -22.90 -2.81 -12.30
N HIS A 352 -22.37 -3.88 -11.69
CA HIS A 352 -21.45 -3.85 -10.56
C HIS A 352 -20.00 -4.16 -10.96
N GLN A 353 -19.65 -4.04 -12.24
CA GLN A 353 -18.31 -4.28 -12.74
C GLN A 353 -17.25 -3.52 -11.94
N ARG A 354 -16.26 -4.26 -11.47
CA ARG A 354 -15.14 -3.75 -10.67
C ARG A 354 -14.00 -3.25 -11.55
N HIS A 355 -13.18 -2.41 -10.96
CA HIS A 355 -11.99 -1.81 -11.57
C HIS A 355 -10.89 -1.63 -10.51
N PRO A 356 -9.60 -1.69 -10.87
CA PRO A 356 -8.46 -1.39 -9.98
C PRO A 356 -8.50 -0.04 -9.28
N TYR A 357 -9.23 0.94 -9.83
CA TYR A 357 -9.38 2.26 -9.22
C TYR A 357 -10.55 2.33 -8.22
N HIS A 358 -11.34 1.28 -8.10
CA HIS A 358 -12.41 1.22 -7.14
C HIS A 358 -11.81 1.22 -5.71
N PRO A 359 -12.38 1.96 -4.74
CA PRO A 359 -11.87 1.95 -3.38
C PRO A 359 -11.77 0.53 -2.80
N ALA A 360 -10.71 0.28 -2.03
CA ALA A 360 -10.27 -1.01 -1.50
C ALA A 360 -9.88 -2.12 -2.49
N TYR A 361 -10.07 -1.95 -3.80
CA TYR A 361 -9.86 -3.05 -4.75
C TYR A 361 -8.41 -3.57 -4.77
N LEU A 362 -7.42 -2.67 -4.82
CA LEU A 362 -6.00 -3.05 -4.89
C LEU A 362 -5.48 -3.53 -3.54
N TYR A 363 -6.03 -3.05 -2.42
CA TYR A 363 -5.80 -3.69 -1.13
C TYR A 363 -6.24 -5.17 -1.17
N GLU A 364 -7.49 -5.43 -1.59
CA GLU A 364 -8.07 -6.77 -1.61
C GLU A 364 -7.39 -7.73 -2.59
N SER A 365 -6.93 -7.23 -3.74
CA SER A 365 -6.31 -8.05 -4.79
C SER A 365 -4.77 -8.13 -4.71
N ALA A 366 -4.10 -7.20 -4.02
CA ALA A 366 -2.63 -7.11 -4.03
C ALA A 366 -1.97 -7.12 -2.65
N ILE A 367 -2.66 -6.67 -1.60
CA ILE A 367 -2.09 -6.50 -0.26
C ILE A 367 -2.56 -7.61 0.66
N ALA A 368 -3.88 -7.83 0.74
CA ALA A 368 -4.47 -8.88 1.57
C ALA A 368 -3.89 -10.28 1.31
N PRO A 369 -3.52 -10.68 0.06
CA PRO A 369 -2.92 -11.99 -0.18
C PRO A 369 -1.49 -12.16 0.36
N ILE A 370 -0.79 -11.07 0.70
CA ILE A 370 0.65 -11.08 1.08
C ILE A 370 0.93 -10.44 2.45
N ASN A 371 -0.09 -9.97 3.17
CA ASN A 371 0.08 -9.23 4.43
C ASN A 371 0.64 -10.06 5.60
N ASN A 372 0.61 -11.39 5.51
CA ASN A 372 1.28 -12.29 6.45
C ASN A 372 2.77 -12.53 6.10
N PHE A 373 3.24 -12.03 4.95
CA PHE A 373 4.64 -12.15 4.57
C PHE A 373 5.46 -11.04 5.22
N ASN A 374 6.41 -11.41 6.07
CA ASN A 374 7.25 -10.44 6.76
C ASN A 374 8.07 -9.60 5.77
N ILE A 375 8.04 -8.28 5.98
CA ILE A 375 8.81 -7.28 5.24
C ILE A 375 9.55 -6.35 6.21
N ALA A 376 10.61 -5.71 5.73
CA ALA A 376 11.39 -4.69 6.42
C ALA A 376 10.74 -3.31 6.35
N GLY A 377 9.96 -3.05 5.29
CA GLY A 377 9.24 -1.78 5.10
C GLY A 377 8.67 -1.63 3.70
N VAL A 378 8.11 -0.46 3.44
CA VAL A 378 7.42 -0.11 2.20
C VAL A 378 8.05 1.12 1.57
N ILE A 379 8.27 1.07 0.25
CA ILE A 379 8.48 2.26 -0.57
C ILE A 379 7.23 2.55 -1.42
N TRP A 380 6.78 3.80 -1.39
CA TRP A 380 5.49 4.22 -1.96
C TRP A 380 5.66 5.40 -2.92
N TYR A 381 5.32 5.21 -4.20
CA TYR A 381 5.31 6.32 -5.17
C TYR A 381 3.92 6.46 -5.79
N GLN A 382 3.14 7.39 -5.22
CA GLN A 382 1.80 7.72 -5.65
C GLN A 382 1.41 9.14 -5.25
N GLY A 383 0.43 9.68 -5.97
CA GLY A 383 -0.26 10.91 -5.61
C GLY A 383 -0.83 11.65 -6.82
N GLU A 384 -0.34 11.36 -8.03
CA GLU A 384 -0.71 12.09 -9.25
C GLU A 384 -2.22 11.97 -9.55
N SER A 385 -2.84 10.85 -9.19
CA SER A 385 -4.29 10.62 -9.33
C SER A 385 -5.14 11.21 -8.19
N ASN A 386 -4.52 11.73 -7.12
CA ASN A 386 -5.20 12.37 -5.99
C ASN A 386 -4.86 13.88 -5.87
N ALA A 387 -3.93 14.39 -6.69
CA ALA A 387 -3.41 15.76 -6.59
C ALA A 387 -4.43 16.88 -6.86
N HIS A 388 -5.62 16.55 -7.34
CA HIS A 388 -6.73 17.48 -7.51
C HIS A 388 -7.39 17.89 -6.18
N ASN A 389 -7.26 17.08 -5.12
CA ASN A 389 -7.89 17.30 -3.82
C ASN A 389 -6.89 17.06 -2.67
N VAL A 390 -6.17 18.12 -2.31
CA VAL A 390 -5.05 18.11 -1.36
C VAL A 390 -5.53 17.72 0.04
N GLU A 391 -6.62 18.31 0.49
CA GLU A 391 -7.20 18.13 1.83
C GLU A 391 -7.67 16.68 2.02
N HIS A 392 -8.26 16.08 1.00
CA HIS A 392 -8.69 14.69 1.06
C HIS A 392 -7.48 13.73 1.06
N HIS A 393 -6.44 14.00 0.28
CA HIS A 393 -5.21 13.19 0.29
C HIS A 393 -4.50 13.22 1.66
N GLU A 394 -4.57 14.33 2.39
CA GLU A 394 -4.06 14.41 3.77
C GLU A 394 -4.76 13.47 4.76
N VAL A 395 -5.97 13.00 4.43
CA VAL A 395 -6.68 11.97 5.21
C VAL A 395 -6.39 10.58 4.65
N LEU A 396 -6.32 10.44 3.32
CA LEU A 396 -6.10 9.17 2.64
C LEU A 396 -4.75 8.53 2.98
N LEU A 397 -3.64 9.27 2.85
CA LEU A 397 -2.31 8.67 3.01
C LEU A 397 -2.08 8.13 4.44
N PRO A 398 -2.39 8.88 5.53
CA PRO A 398 -2.30 8.32 6.87
C PRO A 398 -3.22 7.12 7.09
N ALA A 399 -4.45 7.15 6.57
CA ALA A 399 -5.38 6.02 6.68
C ALA A 399 -4.88 4.77 5.95
N MET A 400 -4.24 4.94 4.78
CA MET A 400 -3.62 3.84 4.05
C MET A 400 -2.45 3.24 4.83
N VAL A 401 -1.57 4.07 5.39
CA VAL A 401 -0.44 3.60 6.19
C VAL A 401 -0.92 2.84 7.42
N GLU A 402 -1.92 3.37 8.13
CA GLU A 402 -2.50 2.70 9.30
C GLU A 402 -3.18 1.38 8.93
N SER A 403 -3.93 1.36 7.83
CA SER A 403 -4.54 0.16 7.26
C SER A 403 -3.51 -0.95 7.05
N TRP A 404 -2.35 -0.64 6.44
CA TRP A 404 -1.31 -1.63 6.18
C TRP A 404 -0.56 -2.02 7.46
N ARG A 405 -0.27 -1.09 8.36
CA ARG A 405 0.34 -1.42 9.65
C ARG A 405 -0.53 -2.38 10.48
N LYS A 406 -1.86 -2.17 10.45
CA LYS A 406 -2.81 -3.09 11.04
C LYS A 406 -2.79 -4.46 10.35
N ALA A 407 -2.74 -4.49 9.02
CA ALA A 407 -2.72 -5.73 8.25
C ALA A 407 -1.49 -6.60 8.55
N TRP A 408 -0.31 -5.99 8.72
CA TRP A 408 0.92 -6.69 9.11
C TRP A 408 1.08 -6.88 10.63
N GLY A 409 0.25 -6.22 11.45
CA GLY A 409 0.41 -6.21 12.91
C GLY A 409 1.71 -5.52 13.38
N GLU A 410 2.30 -4.64 12.56
CA GLU A 410 3.61 -4.03 12.83
C GLU A 410 3.65 -2.54 12.42
N GLN A 411 4.41 -1.74 13.18
CA GLN A 411 4.73 -0.36 12.83
C GLN A 411 5.82 -0.30 11.73
N LEU A 412 5.45 -0.72 10.52
CA LEU A 412 6.35 -0.76 9.36
C LEU A 412 6.87 0.65 8.97
N PRO A 413 8.17 0.77 8.60
CA PRO A 413 8.69 1.95 7.92
C PRO A 413 7.96 2.21 6.59
N PHE A 414 7.56 3.46 6.36
CA PHE A 414 6.82 3.88 5.18
C PHE A 414 7.50 5.06 4.47
N TYR A 415 8.23 4.78 3.40
CA TYR A 415 9.01 5.79 2.69
C TYR A 415 8.34 6.14 1.37
N TYR A 416 7.80 7.36 1.28
CA TYR A 416 7.07 7.81 0.10
C TYR A 416 7.84 8.85 -0.71
N THR A 417 7.31 9.21 -1.88
CA THR A 417 7.87 10.28 -2.72
C THR A 417 7.04 11.54 -2.63
N GLN A 418 7.69 12.69 -2.53
CA GLN A 418 7.09 13.96 -2.93
C GLN A 418 6.94 13.93 -4.44
N LEU A 419 5.78 14.30 -4.97
CA LEU A 419 5.54 14.29 -6.43
C LEU A 419 6.60 15.09 -7.17
N SER A 420 6.81 14.68 -8.41
CA SER A 420 7.79 15.30 -9.28
C SER A 420 7.26 16.62 -9.84
N SER A 421 7.72 17.02 -11.02
CA SER A 421 7.43 18.32 -11.62
C SER A 421 7.02 18.16 -13.08
N MET A 422 5.97 18.87 -13.47
CA MET A 422 5.41 18.89 -14.83
C MET A 422 4.67 20.22 -15.05
N LYS A 423 4.79 20.81 -16.24
CA LYS A 423 4.37 22.20 -16.47
C LYS A 423 2.86 22.33 -16.65
N TYR A 424 2.26 21.51 -17.50
CA TYR A 424 0.89 21.67 -17.96
C TYR A 424 -0.12 20.83 -17.17
N GLY A 425 -1.24 21.43 -16.75
CA GLY A 425 -2.37 20.75 -16.12
C GLY A 425 -2.13 20.30 -14.67
N ARG A 426 -1.08 20.84 -14.02
CA ARG A 426 -0.59 20.46 -12.68
C ARG A 426 -0.47 21.66 -11.73
N GLU A 427 -1.33 22.66 -11.90
CA GLU A 427 -1.28 23.95 -11.21
C GLU A 427 -1.32 23.81 -9.68
N THR A 428 -1.95 22.76 -9.15
CA THR A 428 -2.07 22.48 -7.71
C THR A 428 -0.85 21.78 -7.10
N TRP A 429 0.14 21.37 -7.90
CA TRP A 429 1.25 20.54 -7.41
C TRP A 429 2.18 21.23 -6.41
N GLY A 430 2.21 22.57 -6.34
CA GLY A 430 2.87 23.28 -5.25
C GLY A 430 2.24 22.95 -3.89
N HIS A 431 0.90 23.08 -3.80
CA HIS A 431 0.13 22.76 -2.60
C HIS A 431 0.21 21.27 -2.25
N PHE A 432 0.07 20.39 -3.24
CA PHE A 432 0.13 18.95 -3.01
C PHE A 432 1.51 18.48 -2.54
N ARG A 433 2.60 19.01 -3.10
CA ARG A 433 3.94 18.67 -2.61
C ARG A 433 4.15 19.18 -1.19
N ASP A 434 3.72 20.41 -0.85
CA ASP A 434 3.81 20.89 0.54
C ASP A 434 2.97 20.03 1.50
N SER A 435 1.79 19.53 1.08
CA SER A 435 1.02 18.62 1.93
C SER A 435 1.74 17.28 2.14
N GLN A 436 2.37 16.72 1.11
CA GLN A 436 3.24 15.54 1.26
C GLN A 436 4.40 15.81 2.22
N ARG A 437 5.01 17.00 2.18
CA ARG A 437 6.04 17.38 3.17
C ARG A 437 5.46 17.41 4.59
N ARG A 438 4.30 18.03 4.80
CA ARG A 438 3.66 18.13 6.13
C ARG A 438 3.21 16.76 6.66
N LEU A 439 2.93 15.80 5.79
CA LEU A 439 2.58 14.44 6.20
C LEU A 439 3.74 13.70 6.89
N LEU A 440 5.00 14.15 6.74
CA LEU A 440 6.13 13.64 7.53
C LEU A 440 5.92 13.80 9.04
N ASP A 441 5.27 14.90 9.47
CA ASP A 441 5.03 15.16 10.89
C ASP A 441 3.73 14.46 11.38
N LYS A 442 2.89 13.97 10.47
CA LYS A 442 1.62 13.29 10.77
C LYS A 442 1.72 11.76 10.74
N ILE A 443 2.66 11.20 9.98
CA ILE A 443 2.82 9.75 9.80
C ILE A 443 4.12 9.32 10.50
N PRO A 444 4.04 8.67 11.69
CA PRO A 444 5.21 8.14 12.39
C PRO A 444 5.98 7.14 11.52
N LEU A 445 7.29 6.99 11.73
CA LEU A 445 8.17 6.09 10.97
C LEU A 445 8.01 6.22 9.45
N SER A 446 7.82 7.46 8.99
CA SER A 446 7.76 7.77 7.57
C SER A 446 8.94 8.62 7.11
N ALA A 447 9.19 8.59 5.80
CA ALA A 447 10.18 9.42 5.16
C ALA A 447 9.72 9.81 3.76
N MET A 448 10.37 10.83 3.19
CA MET A 448 9.98 11.39 1.91
C MET A 448 11.21 11.64 1.03
N ALA A 449 11.21 11.04 -0.16
CA ALA A 449 12.15 11.39 -1.22
C ALA A 449 11.60 12.56 -2.03
N VAL A 450 12.34 13.66 -2.10
CA VAL A 450 12.03 14.80 -2.97
C VAL A 450 12.35 14.42 -4.42
N THR A 451 11.47 14.75 -5.38
CA THR A 451 11.65 14.36 -6.80
C THR A 451 11.38 15.49 -7.81
N SER A 452 11.15 16.71 -7.33
CA SER A 452 10.80 17.85 -8.20
C SER A 452 11.91 18.28 -9.14
N ASP A 453 13.17 18.09 -8.75
CA ASP A 453 14.37 18.41 -9.54
C ASP A 453 14.61 17.44 -10.72
N VAL A 454 14.02 16.24 -10.67
CA VAL A 454 14.14 15.21 -11.71
C VAL A 454 12.87 15.07 -12.54
N GLY A 455 12.01 16.10 -12.54
CA GLY A 455 10.78 16.15 -13.33
C GLY A 455 10.97 16.27 -14.84
N ALA A 456 9.88 16.18 -15.57
CA ALA A 456 9.85 16.33 -17.03
C ALA A 456 8.77 17.34 -17.41
N GLU A 457 9.12 18.35 -18.21
CA GLU A 457 8.26 19.50 -18.47
C GLU A 457 6.89 19.08 -19.05
N ASN A 458 6.90 18.08 -19.92
CA ASN A 458 5.74 17.64 -20.71
C ASN A 458 5.34 16.17 -20.46
N ASP A 459 5.91 15.51 -19.45
CA ASP A 459 5.61 14.12 -19.14
C ASP A 459 5.44 13.94 -17.64
N VAL A 460 4.34 13.30 -17.25
CA VAL A 460 4.07 12.96 -15.84
C VAL A 460 4.95 11.79 -15.35
N HIS A 461 5.62 11.08 -16.27
CA HIS A 461 6.51 9.97 -15.99
C HIS A 461 7.98 10.30 -16.28
N PRO A 462 8.65 11.13 -15.44
CA PRO A 462 10.05 11.44 -15.66
C PRO A 462 10.93 10.18 -15.63
N SER A 463 11.85 10.05 -16.58
CA SER A 463 12.67 8.83 -16.75
C SER A 463 13.85 8.73 -15.78
N GLN A 464 14.22 9.81 -15.07
CA GLN A 464 15.27 9.84 -14.05
C GLN A 464 14.80 9.14 -12.76
N LYS A 465 14.76 7.80 -12.77
CA LYS A 465 14.28 6.96 -11.66
C LYS A 465 15.35 6.56 -10.66
N ARG A 466 16.63 6.64 -11.06
CA ARG A 466 17.76 6.25 -10.23
C ARG A 466 17.85 7.10 -8.98
N GLU A 467 17.79 8.41 -9.15
CA GLU A 467 17.85 9.39 -8.08
C GLU A 467 16.72 9.17 -7.07
N VAL A 468 15.52 8.82 -7.55
CA VAL A 468 14.37 8.55 -6.69
C VAL A 468 14.59 7.29 -5.84
N GLY A 469 15.01 6.19 -6.45
CA GLY A 469 15.28 4.93 -5.74
C GLY A 469 16.41 5.07 -4.71
N GLU A 470 17.51 5.73 -5.11
CA GLU A 470 18.66 5.98 -4.20
C GLU A 470 18.28 6.92 -3.05
N ARG A 471 17.42 7.93 -3.26
CA ARG A 471 16.92 8.80 -2.18
C ARG A 471 16.08 8.05 -1.15
N LEU A 472 15.23 7.12 -1.60
CA LEU A 472 14.48 6.24 -0.70
C LEU A 472 15.42 5.28 0.05
N ALA A 473 16.44 4.73 -0.62
CA ALA A 473 17.40 3.83 0.00
C ALA A 473 18.24 4.54 1.07
N ARG A 474 18.58 5.82 0.86
CA ARG A 474 19.27 6.63 1.87
C ARG A 474 18.46 6.78 3.16
N TRP A 475 17.14 6.95 3.07
CA TRP A 475 16.27 6.94 4.23
C TRP A 475 16.27 5.58 4.94
N ALA A 476 16.14 4.47 4.21
CA ALA A 476 16.18 3.13 4.79
C ALA A 476 17.52 2.81 5.46
N LEU A 477 18.64 3.11 4.80
CA LEU A 477 19.98 2.90 5.36
C LEU A 477 20.17 3.66 6.67
N ALA A 478 19.72 4.91 6.75
CA ALA A 478 19.85 5.71 7.96
C ALA A 478 18.86 5.29 9.06
N ASP A 479 17.57 5.17 8.74
CA ASP A 479 16.51 5.08 9.77
C ASP A 479 16.11 3.65 10.09
N THR A 480 16.21 2.71 9.15
CA THR A 480 15.98 1.28 9.40
C THR A 480 17.27 0.57 9.81
N TYR A 481 18.40 0.93 9.19
CA TYR A 481 19.67 0.21 9.34
C TYR A 481 20.77 0.97 10.09
N ASN A 482 20.45 2.14 10.65
CA ASN A 482 21.33 2.95 11.50
C ASN A 482 22.70 3.26 10.86
N ARG A 483 22.74 3.48 9.54
CA ARG A 483 23.95 3.91 8.83
C ARG A 483 24.14 5.41 8.95
N ASP A 484 25.37 5.85 9.22
CA ASP A 484 25.72 7.27 9.26
C ASP A 484 25.90 7.82 7.84
N ILE A 485 24.78 8.22 7.23
CA ILE A 485 24.74 8.83 5.90
C ILE A 485 23.78 10.01 5.86
N VAL A 486 24.00 10.94 4.91
CA VAL A 486 23.05 12.01 4.64
C VAL A 486 21.81 11.41 3.95
N LYS A 487 20.70 11.37 4.69
CA LYS A 487 19.47 10.67 4.30
C LYS A 487 18.49 11.50 3.46
N SER A 488 18.48 12.82 3.63
CA SER A 488 17.55 13.74 2.96
C SER A 488 18.23 15.03 2.55
N GLY A 489 17.62 15.76 1.61
CA GLY A 489 17.93 17.16 1.34
C GLY A 489 17.34 18.10 2.40
N PRO A 490 17.54 19.43 2.26
CA PRO A 490 17.00 20.41 3.20
C PRO A 490 15.47 20.28 3.33
N LEU A 491 14.99 20.06 4.56
CA LEU A 491 13.56 20.11 4.87
C LEU A 491 13.26 21.38 5.66
N PHE A 492 12.23 22.11 5.26
CA PHE A 492 11.79 23.31 5.97
C PHE A 492 11.61 23.03 7.47
N ASP A 493 12.15 23.91 8.30
CA ASP A 493 12.09 23.82 9.76
C ASP A 493 11.30 25.00 10.34
N ASN A 494 11.82 26.22 10.17
CA ASN A 494 11.19 27.41 10.71
C ASN A 494 11.58 28.67 9.92
N ILE A 495 10.90 29.78 10.24
CA ILE A 495 11.28 31.12 9.82
C ILE A 495 11.58 32.03 11.00
N LYS A 496 12.44 33.03 10.77
CA LYS A 496 12.62 34.19 11.64
C LYS A 496 12.57 35.47 10.81
N ILE A 497 11.79 36.45 11.24
CA ILE A 497 11.72 37.76 10.59
C ILE A 497 12.71 38.70 11.28
N VAL A 498 13.64 39.27 10.51
CA VAL A 498 14.64 40.24 10.99
C VAL A 498 14.76 41.36 9.96
N ASP A 499 14.55 42.62 10.35
CA ASP A 499 14.69 43.81 9.50
C ASP A 499 13.98 43.68 8.13
N ASN A 500 12.71 43.25 8.14
CA ASN A 500 11.90 42.99 6.93
C ASN A 500 12.50 41.93 5.98
N LYS A 501 13.30 41.01 6.50
CA LYS A 501 13.79 39.83 5.79
C LYS A 501 13.30 38.56 6.49
N ILE A 502 13.00 37.54 5.71
CA ILE A 502 12.70 36.20 6.24
C ILE A 502 14.01 35.39 6.21
N VAL A 503 14.41 34.88 7.36
CA VAL A 503 15.48 33.88 7.49
C VAL A 503 14.82 32.52 7.62
N VAL A 504 15.04 31.64 6.65
CA VAL A 504 14.53 30.26 6.63
C VAL A 504 15.61 29.32 7.13
N THR A 505 15.26 28.44 8.08
CA THR A 505 16.11 27.34 8.55
C THR A 505 15.60 26.00 8.06
N PHE A 506 16.50 25.02 8.00
CA PHE A 506 16.22 23.70 7.46
C PHE A 506 16.77 22.60 8.37
N ARG A 507 16.03 21.50 8.48
CA ARG A 507 16.53 20.20 8.94
C ARG A 507 17.30 19.53 7.79
N HIS A 508 18.14 18.55 8.13
CA HIS A 508 18.93 17.74 7.17
C HIS A 508 19.87 18.55 6.26
N THR A 509 20.46 19.62 6.79
CA THR A 509 21.52 20.36 6.08
C THR A 509 22.57 20.88 7.06
N LYS A 510 23.84 20.59 6.76
CA LYS A 510 25.00 21.23 7.38
C LYS A 510 25.49 22.40 6.52
N LYS A 511 25.33 22.28 5.20
CA LYS A 511 25.68 23.30 4.22
C LYS A 511 24.59 23.40 3.17
N LEU A 512 24.20 24.62 2.82
CA LEU A 512 23.24 24.90 1.75
C LEU A 512 23.99 25.51 0.55
N TYR A 513 23.65 25.11 -0.67
CA TYR A 513 24.16 25.73 -1.91
C TYR A 513 23.20 25.49 -3.07
N THR A 514 23.50 26.05 -4.24
CA THR A 514 22.71 25.83 -5.46
C THR A 514 23.34 24.75 -6.34
N SER A 515 22.52 23.84 -6.85
CA SER A 515 22.96 22.67 -7.64
C SER A 515 23.73 23.04 -8.93
N ASP A 516 23.56 24.27 -9.40
CA ASP A 516 24.12 24.78 -10.65
C ASP A 516 25.05 26.00 -10.46
N ASN A 517 25.38 26.36 -9.22
CA ASN A 517 26.15 27.57 -8.87
C ASN A 517 25.53 28.89 -9.40
N LYS A 518 24.24 28.89 -9.75
CA LYS A 518 23.49 30.11 -10.13
C LYS A 518 22.80 30.71 -8.91
N PRO A 519 22.27 31.94 -9.00
CA PRO A 519 21.43 32.51 -7.95
C PRO A 519 20.28 31.59 -7.56
N VAL A 520 19.80 31.70 -6.32
CA VAL A 520 18.66 30.92 -5.83
C VAL A 520 17.42 31.26 -6.66
N ARG A 521 16.70 30.22 -7.08
CA ARG A 521 15.47 30.32 -7.89
C ARG A 521 14.23 29.95 -7.08
N GLU A 522 13.07 30.38 -7.59
CA GLU A 522 11.73 29.99 -7.11
C GLU A 522 11.47 30.24 -5.63
N VAL A 523 11.92 31.38 -5.12
CA VAL A 523 11.56 31.85 -3.78
C VAL A 523 10.58 33.01 -3.91
N GLU A 524 9.45 32.89 -3.24
CA GLU A 524 8.42 33.92 -3.18
C GLU A 524 8.09 34.25 -1.74
N ILE A 525 7.83 35.54 -1.45
CA ILE A 525 7.37 35.98 -0.13
C ILE A 525 6.08 36.79 -0.26
N ALA A 526 5.29 36.79 0.80
CA ALA A 526 4.06 37.58 0.92
C ALA A 526 3.97 38.24 2.30
N GLY A 527 3.23 39.34 2.38
CA GLY A 527 2.82 39.92 3.65
C GLY A 527 1.53 39.28 4.16
N ARG A 528 0.85 39.96 5.10
CA ARG A 528 -0.43 39.50 5.65
C ARG A 528 -1.53 39.33 4.59
N ASP A 529 -1.41 40.03 3.46
CA ASP A 529 -2.31 39.97 2.32
C ASP A 529 -2.22 38.67 1.50
N LYS A 530 -1.19 37.83 1.76
CA LYS A 530 -0.90 36.59 1.03
C LYS A 530 -0.68 36.81 -0.48
N ILE A 531 -0.31 38.02 -0.90
CA ILE A 531 0.06 38.31 -2.28
C ILE A 531 1.53 37.96 -2.46
N TYR A 532 1.79 36.75 -2.96
CA TYR A 532 3.14 36.26 -3.21
C TYR A 532 3.82 37.04 -4.34
N ARG A 533 5.06 37.47 -4.08
CA ARG A 533 5.93 38.14 -5.03
C ARG A 533 7.29 37.42 -5.09
N PRO A 534 7.95 37.37 -6.26
CA PRO A 534 9.33 36.91 -6.34
C PRO A 534 10.23 37.68 -5.36
N ALA A 535 11.14 36.94 -4.73
CA ALA A 535 12.06 37.47 -3.73
C ALA A 535 13.51 37.18 -4.10
N ASN A 536 14.41 38.09 -3.71
CA ASN A 536 15.83 37.82 -3.75
C ASN A 536 16.21 36.98 -2.53
N ALA A 537 16.96 35.90 -2.74
CA ALA A 537 17.36 34.97 -1.70
C ALA A 537 18.87 34.73 -1.71
N ILE A 538 19.51 34.83 -0.55
CA ILE A 538 20.95 34.68 -0.37
C ILE A 538 21.17 33.57 0.67
N ILE A 539 22.11 32.67 0.38
CA ILE A 539 22.50 31.61 1.29
C ILE A 539 23.57 32.14 2.26
N ILE A 540 23.35 31.98 3.55
CA ILE A 540 24.33 32.32 4.60
C ILE A 540 24.48 31.10 5.51
N GLY A 541 25.62 30.41 5.42
CA GLY A 541 25.81 29.14 6.14
C GLY A 541 24.84 28.06 5.68
N ASN A 542 23.89 27.70 6.54
CA ASN A 542 22.83 26.73 6.27
C ASN A 542 21.42 27.35 6.27
N SER A 543 21.30 28.68 6.28
CA SER A 543 20.03 29.40 6.21
C SER A 543 19.85 30.15 4.89
N LEU A 544 18.59 30.38 4.53
CA LEU A 544 18.21 31.17 3.37
C LEU A 544 17.65 32.53 3.84
N HIS A 545 18.29 33.62 3.43
CA HIS A 545 17.89 34.98 3.76
C HIS A 545 17.15 35.59 2.58
N VAL A 546 15.87 35.88 2.77
CA VAL A 546 14.92 36.20 1.71
C VAL A 546 14.35 37.60 1.91
N SER A 547 14.31 38.38 0.84
CA SER A 547 13.79 39.76 0.87
C SER A 547 13.20 40.18 -0.48
N SER A 548 12.24 41.11 -0.46
CA SER A 548 11.67 41.69 -1.68
C SER A 548 11.34 43.15 -1.44
N ASN A 549 11.72 44.03 -2.36
CA ASN A 549 11.34 45.44 -2.33
C ASN A 549 9.83 45.66 -2.60
N LYS A 550 9.12 44.62 -3.06
CA LYS A 550 7.67 44.64 -3.30
C LYS A 550 6.85 44.17 -2.10
N VAL A 551 7.49 43.73 -1.01
CA VAL A 551 6.82 43.21 0.18
C VAL A 551 7.44 43.86 1.43
N ALA A 552 6.78 44.91 1.92
CA ALA A 552 7.32 45.73 3.01
C ALA A 552 7.37 44.99 4.36
N GLN A 553 6.40 44.12 4.63
CA GLN A 553 6.29 43.35 5.89
C GLN A 553 6.10 41.87 5.57
N PRO A 554 7.15 41.14 5.20
CA PRO A 554 7.03 39.75 4.80
C PRO A 554 6.70 38.86 6.00
N GLN A 555 5.71 37.98 5.83
CA GLN A 555 5.23 37.02 6.85
C GLN A 555 5.26 35.57 6.35
N TYR A 556 5.09 35.39 5.04
CA TYR A 556 5.06 34.08 4.41
C TYR A 556 6.17 33.96 3.37
N VAL A 557 6.72 32.77 3.24
CA VAL A 557 7.70 32.36 2.25
C VAL A 557 7.28 30.99 1.71
N ARG A 558 7.48 30.81 0.41
CA ARG A 558 7.38 29.51 -0.24
C ARG A 558 8.52 29.32 -1.23
N TYR A 559 8.90 28.06 -1.42
CA TYR A 559 9.99 27.65 -2.30
C TYR A 559 9.55 26.50 -3.19
N GLY A 560 9.98 26.55 -4.46
CA GLY A 560 9.73 25.46 -5.41
C GLY A 560 8.25 25.25 -5.69
N TRP A 561 7.46 26.32 -5.74
CA TRP A 561 5.98 26.26 -5.74
C TRP A 561 5.37 25.98 -7.12
N ASN A 562 6.11 26.26 -8.20
CA ASN A 562 5.64 26.05 -9.57
C ASN A 562 5.40 24.57 -9.86
N SER A 563 4.40 24.25 -10.68
CA SER A 563 4.06 22.88 -11.10
C SER A 563 5.24 22.14 -11.75
N PHE A 564 6.00 22.84 -12.60
CA PHE A 564 7.35 22.47 -13.00
C PHE A 564 8.35 23.32 -12.24
N SER A 565 9.02 22.72 -11.25
CA SER A 565 9.93 23.46 -10.37
C SER A 565 11.35 23.49 -10.93
N GLU A 566 11.89 24.70 -11.04
CA GLU A 566 13.30 24.99 -11.32
C GLU A 566 14.11 25.33 -10.05
N GLY A 567 13.58 25.03 -8.88
CA GLY A 567 14.26 25.22 -7.61
C GLY A 567 15.61 24.50 -7.58
N ASN A 568 16.66 25.19 -7.14
CA ASN A 568 18.04 24.72 -7.20
C ASN A 568 18.73 24.55 -5.84
N LEU A 569 18.04 24.68 -4.71
CA LEU A 569 18.62 24.49 -3.38
C LEU A 569 18.92 23.02 -3.09
N VAL A 570 20.15 22.73 -2.66
CA VAL A 570 20.63 21.41 -2.25
C VAL A 570 21.49 21.48 -0.99
N ASN A 571 21.62 20.35 -0.27
CA ASN A 571 22.55 20.23 0.85
C ASN A 571 23.93 19.68 0.44
N GLU A 572 24.82 19.42 1.42
CA GLU A 572 26.17 18.86 1.25
C GLU A 572 26.26 17.54 0.46
N ALA A 573 25.16 16.79 0.35
CA ALA A 573 25.09 15.55 -0.42
C ALA A 573 24.46 15.74 -1.81
N SER A 574 24.30 17.00 -2.26
CA SER A 574 23.57 17.37 -3.48
C SER A 574 22.13 16.86 -3.51
N LEU A 575 21.50 16.68 -2.33
CA LEU A 575 20.08 16.30 -2.24
C LEU A 575 19.19 17.54 -2.25
N PRO A 576 18.11 17.55 -3.06
CA PRO A 576 17.28 18.74 -3.27
C PRO A 576 16.43 19.09 -2.05
N ALA A 577 16.25 20.40 -1.83
CA ALA A 577 15.31 20.90 -0.85
C ALA A 577 13.87 20.60 -1.29
N SER A 578 13.03 20.24 -0.32
CA SER A 578 11.61 19.96 -0.56
C SER A 578 10.83 21.25 -0.89
N THR A 579 9.76 21.15 -1.70
CA THR A 579 8.76 22.22 -1.82
C THR A 579 8.12 22.50 -0.47
N PHE A 580 8.04 23.78 -0.08
CA PHE A 580 7.43 24.16 1.19
C PHE A 580 6.73 25.51 1.13
N SER A 581 5.80 25.71 2.07
CA SER A 581 5.29 27.02 2.52
C SER A 581 5.14 27.02 4.05
N ASN A 582 5.29 28.18 4.68
CA ASN A 582 4.98 28.38 6.11
C ASN A 582 3.57 28.94 6.37
N GLU A 583 2.71 28.99 5.35
CA GLU A 583 1.37 29.56 5.45
C GLU A 583 0.38 28.71 6.28
N ASN A 584 0.62 27.40 6.37
CA ASN A 584 -0.32 26.40 6.89
C ASN A 584 -0.17 26.12 8.38
#